data_AF-A0A1W9HF59-F1
#
_entry.id   AF-A0A1W9HF59-F1
#
_cell.length_a   1.000
_cell.length_b   1.000
_cell.length_c   1.000
_cell.angle_alpha   90.00
_cell.angle_beta   90.00
_cell.angle_gamma   90.00
#
_symmetry.space_group_name_H-M   'P 1'
#
loop_
_entity.id
_entity.type
_entity.pdbx_description
1 polymer ?
#
loop_
_entity_poly.entity_id
_entity_poly.type
_entity_poly.pdbx_seq_one_letter_code
_entity_poly.pdbx_strand_id
1 'polypeptide(L)'
;MSSSIIQQKSPALILLFVYIGLRFIYPASLDQIGPYAPYAFEVIFCINAVYLFRSRLKLKIKFNKTIFWYLLTTTVAGFCVFSLALPLGLFIPFNLKNPELIFLLIVIGPILEEFIFRFAFWHALEKLFSNKLALPLTTVIFSYSHFQAYFLVPADFKHFVIYQTIYTLFLGWWLGSCYRKYSVLSIPILFHIVFNLGFLVGFFCAAR
;
A
#
# COMPACT_ATOMS: atom_id res chain seq x y z
N MET A 1 -8.72 -22.15 27.20
CA MET A 1 -8.07 -21.39 26.11
C MET A 1 -9.02 -20.91 25.00
N SER A 2 -10.35 -21.10 25.10
CA SER A 2 -11.30 -20.74 24.02
C SER A 2 -11.97 -19.35 24.15
N SER A 3 -12.02 -18.76 25.35
CA SER A 3 -12.72 -17.47 25.57
C SER A 3 -11.96 -16.24 25.03
N SER A 4 -10.62 -16.30 24.94
CA SER A 4 -9.81 -15.17 24.45
C SER A 4 -9.86 -14.97 22.93
N ILE A 5 -10.25 -16.00 22.17
CA ILE A 5 -10.30 -15.95 20.70
C ILE A 5 -11.58 -15.25 20.22
N ILE A 6 -12.71 -15.47 20.89
CA ILE A 6 -14.01 -14.89 20.50
C ILE A 6 -14.01 -13.37 20.75
N GLN A 7 -13.42 -12.92 21.86
CA GLN A 7 -13.43 -11.51 22.26
C GLN A 7 -12.62 -10.60 21.31
N GLN A 8 -11.64 -11.14 20.58
CA GLN A 8 -10.80 -10.35 19.66
C GLN A 8 -11.30 -10.28 18.21
N LYS A 9 -12.42 -10.93 17.86
CA LYS A 9 -12.96 -10.87 16.49
C LYS A 9 -13.70 -9.55 16.22
N SER A 10 -14.49 -9.09 17.18
CA SER A 10 -15.32 -7.88 17.03
C SER A 10 -14.50 -6.60 16.78
N PRO A 11 -13.43 -6.29 17.54
CA PRO A 11 -12.68 -5.04 17.32
C PRO A 11 -11.97 -4.97 15.97
N ALA A 12 -11.48 -6.10 15.46
CA ALA A 12 -10.81 -6.17 14.16
C ALA A 12 -11.76 -5.87 13.00
N LEU A 13 -12.99 -6.37 13.11
CA LEU A 13 -14.07 -6.11 12.17
C LEU A 13 -14.48 -4.65 12.16
N ILE A 14 -14.73 -4.10 13.35
CA ILE A 14 -15.11 -2.69 13.51
C ILE A 14 -14.04 -1.80 12.87
N LEU A 15 -12.76 -2.05 13.16
CA LEU A 15 -11.65 -1.29 12.59
C LEU A 15 -11.65 -1.36 11.05
N LEU A 16 -11.80 -2.56 10.46
CA LEU A 16 -11.87 -2.75 9.01
C LEU A 16 -13.07 -2.00 8.38
N PHE A 17 -14.26 -2.12 8.96
CA PHE A 17 -15.46 -1.44 8.46
C PHE A 17 -15.36 0.08 8.59
N VAL A 18 -14.77 0.60 9.66
CA VAL A 18 -14.51 2.05 9.82
C VAL A 18 -13.60 2.55 8.71
N TYR A 19 -12.51 1.84 8.40
CA TYR A 19 -11.64 2.19 7.28
C TYR A 19 -12.36 2.15 5.94
N ILE A 20 -13.09 1.06 5.68
CA ILE A 20 -13.82 0.91 4.41
C ILE A 20 -14.85 2.03 4.25
N GLY A 21 -15.63 2.30 5.30
CA GLY A 21 -16.64 3.35 5.30
C GLY A 21 -16.05 4.73 5.05
N LEU A 22 -15.02 5.13 5.79
CA LEU A 22 -14.47 6.48 5.70
C LEU A 22 -13.61 6.72 4.45
N ARG A 23 -12.83 5.72 4.01
CA ARG A 23 -11.96 5.91 2.83
C ARG A 23 -12.65 5.62 1.50
N PHE A 24 -13.53 4.62 1.43
CA PHE A 24 -14.13 4.22 0.16
C PHE A 24 -15.57 4.70 -0.02
N ILE A 25 -16.38 4.73 1.05
CA ILE A 25 -17.81 5.10 0.94
C ILE A 25 -18.00 6.61 1.12
N TYR A 26 -17.31 7.20 2.10
CA TYR A 26 -17.46 8.62 2.48
C TYR A 26 -16.15 9.41 2.45
N PRO A 27 -15.33 9.33 1.38
CA PRO A 27 -14.04 10.04 1.33
C PRO A 27 -14.17 11.55 1.54
N ALA A 28 -15.24 12.15 0.98
CA ALA A 28 -15.53 13.57 1.12
C ALA A 28 -15.69 14.04 2.58
N SER A 29 -16.08 13.16 3.50
CA SER A 29 -16.20 13.50 4.93
C SER A 29 -14.85 13.84 5.56
N LEU A 30 -13.77 13.18 5.12
CA LEU A 30 -12.41 13.50 5.57
C LEU A 30 -11.90 14.75 4.87
N ASP A 31 -12.15 14.88 3.57
CA ASP A 31 -11.68 16.03 2.78
C ASP A 31 -12.26 17.37 3.27
N GLN A 32 -13.49 17.37 3.80
CA GLN A 32 -14.13 18.55 4.41
C GLN A 32 -13.41 19.04 5.68
N ILE A 33 -12.71 18.18 6.40
CA ILE A 33 -11.96 18.56 7.61
C ILE A 33 -10.65 19.28 7.22
N GLY A 34 -10.04 18.88 6.11
CA GLY A 34 -8.85 19.51 5.55
C GLY A 34 -8.00 18.55 4.73
N PRO A 35 -7.03 19.07 3.95
CA PRO A 35 -6.25 18.27 2.99
C PRO A 35 -5.39 17.18 3.64
N TYR A 36 -5.08 17.31 4.93
CA TYR A 36 -4.28 16.35 5.69
C TYR A 36 -5.11 15.37 6.53
N ALA A 37 -6.43 15.57 6.64
CA ALA A 37 -7.28 14.72 7.45
C ALA A 37 -7.30 13.24 7.00
N PRO A 38 -7.27 12.91 5.70
CA PRO A 38 -7.13 11.51 5.26
C PRO A 38 -5.87 10.83 5.81
N TYR A 39 -4.73 11.52 5.81
CA TYR A 39 -3.47 10.98 6.32
C TYR A 39 -3.48 10.84 7.84
N ALA A 40 -4.03 11.84 8.56
CA ALA A 40 -4.21 11.75 10.00
C ALA A 40 -5.09 10.56 10.39
N PHE A 41 -6.19 10.34 9.63
CA PHE A 41 -7.05 9.18 9.79
C PHE A 41 -6.29 7.86 9.58
N GLU A 42 -5.51 7.74 8.50
CA GLU A 42 -4.71 6.54 8.21
C GLU A 42 -3.67 6.26 9.30
N VAL A 43 -3.02 7.30 9.84
CA VAL A 43 -2.09 7.15 10.99
C VAL A 43 -2.83 6.65 12.22
N ILE A 44 -3.97 7.24 12.58
CA ILE A 44 -4.79 6.80 13.73
C ILE A 44 -5.24 5.35 13.52
N PHE A 45 -5.68 4.99 12.31
CA PHE A 45 -6.05 3.63 11.96
C PHE A 45 -4.88 2.65 12.15
N CYS A 46 -3.68 2.99 11.65
CA CYS A 46 -2.48 2.18 11.81
C CYS A 46 -2.09 2.00 13.28
N ILE A 47 -2.17 3.06 14.11
CA ILE A 47 -1.92 2.97 15.56
C ILE A 47 -2.90 1.99 16.22
N ASN A 48 -4.19 2.09 15.90
CA ASN A 48 -5.21 1.16 16.42
C ASN A 48 -4.96 -0.28 15.95
N ALA A 49 -4.55 -0.48 14.70
CA ALA A 49 -4.20 -1.80 14.18
C ALA A 49 -2.97 -2.37 14.91
N VAL A 50 -1.93 -1.56 15.14
CA VAL A 50 -0.74 -1.94 15.92
C VAL A 50 -1.14 -2.32 17.34
N TYR A 51 -1.98 -1.53 18.01
CA TYR A 51 -2.47 -1.87 19.33
C TYR A 51 -3.20 -3.22 19.36
N LEU A 52 -4.13 -3.44 18.42
CA LEU A 52 -4.97 -4.63 18.35
C LEU A 52 -4.19 -5.90 17.98
N PHE A 53 -3.18 -5.78 17.11
CA PHE A 53 -2.40 -6.89 16.57
C PHE A 53 -0.93 -6.89 17.04
N ARG A 54 -0.60 -6.19 18.14
CA ARG A 54 0.79 -5.98 18.62
C ARG A 54 1.63 -7.25 18.73
N SER A 55 1.02 -8.38 19.13
CA SER A 55 1.71 -9.66 19.27
C SER A 55 2.16 -10.27 17.93
N ARG A 56 1.60 -9.79 16.81
CA ARG A 56 1.94 -10.22 15.45
C ARG A 56 2.89 -9.26 14.75
N LEU A 57 3.13 -8.07 15.28
CA LEU A 57 4.01 -7.08 14.67
C LEU A 57 5.46 -7.54 14.74
N LYS A 58 6.08 -7.74 13.57
CA LYS A 58 7.51 -8.04 13.43
C LYS A 58 8.13 -7.08 12.44
N LEU A 59 9.14 -6.33 12.89
CA LEU A 59 9.84 -5.31 12.09
C LEU A 59 11.32 -5.65 11.83
N LYS A 60 11.88 -6.62 12.55
CA LYS A 60 13.31 -6.95 12.41
C LYS A 60 13.58 -7.71 11.11
N ILE A 61 14.26 -7.06 10.17
CA ILE A 61 14.72 -7.68 8.92
C ILE A 61 16.01 -8.46 9.19
N LYS A 62 16.12 -9.67 8.62
CA LYS A 62 17.38 -10.43 8.53
C LYS A 62 17.87 -10.39 7.08
N PHE A 63 18.77 -9.46 6.77
CA PHE A 63 19.30 -9.33 5.42
C PHE A 63 20.05 -10.59 4.99
N ASN A 64 19.74 -11.07 3.80
CA ASN A 64 20.42 -12.19 3.15
C ASN A 64 20.47 -11.95 1.64
N LYS A 65 21.19 -12.81 0.91
CA LYS A 65 21.36 -12.71 -0.54
C LYS A 65 20.02 -12.70 -1.29
N THR A 66 19.02 -13.46 -0.83
CA THR A 66 17.68 -13.48 -1.45
C THR A 66 16.97 -12.14 -1.31
N ILE A 67 16.98 -11.53 -0.12
CA ILE A 67 16.39 -10.20 0.11
C ILE A 67 17.09 -9.15 -0.76
N PHE A 68 18.42 -9.22 -0.87
CA PHE A 68 19.18 -8.33 -1.76
C PHE A 68 18.71 -8.41 -3.22
N TRP A 69 18.57 -9.63 -3.77
CA TRP A 69 18.07 -9.79 -5.14
C TRP A 69 16.64 -9.31 -5.30
N TYR A 70 15.77 -9.54 -4.30
CA TYR A 70 14.41 -9.01 -4.32
C TYR A 70 14.39 -7.47 -4.34
N LEU A 71 15.26 -6.81 -3.56
CA LEU A 71 15.39 -5.34 -3.61
C LEU A 71 15.80 -4.85 -5.01
N LEU A 72 16.80 -5.50 -5.61
CA LEU A 72 17.26 -5.13 -6.94
C LEU A 72 16.16 -5.34 -7.98
N THR A 73 15.52 -6.51 -7.99
CA THR A 73 14.41 -6.81 -8.92
C THR A 73 13.24 -5.85 -8.74
N THR A 74 12.86 -5.52 -7.50
CA THR A 74 11.77 -4.58 -7.23
C THR A 74 12.13 -3.15 -7.65
N THR A 75 13.39 -2.73 -7.50
CA THR A 75 13.88 -1.44 -8.02
C THR A 75 13.80 -1.39 -9.55
N VAL A 76 14.30 -2.43 -10.23
CA VAL A 76 14.22 -2.55 -11.69
C VAL A 76 12.77 -2.56 -12.17
N ALA A 77 11.87 -3.25 -11.46
CA ALA A 77 10.45 -3.25 -11.80
C ALA A 77 9.83 -1.84 -11.73
N GLY A 78 10.14 -1.05 -10.70
CA GLY A 78 9.68 0.34 -10.60
C GLY A 78 10.18 1.21 -11.75
N PHE A 79 11.46 1.07 -12.10
CA PHE A 79 12.05 1.75 -13.27
C PHE A 79 11.35 1.37 -14.58
N CYS A 80 11.10 0.08 -14.80
CA CYS A 80 10.41 -0.42 -15.99
C CYS A 80 8.96 0.09 -16.06
N VAL A 81 8.24 0.13 -14.94
CA VAL A 81 6.87 0.67 -14.88
C VAL A 81 6.86 2.14 -15.30
N PHE A 82 7.78 2.97 -14.79
CA PHE A 82 7.90 4.35 -15.25
C PHE A 82 8.22 4.40 -16.76
N SER A 83 9.21 3.63 -17.20
CA SER A 83 9.71 3.67 -18.58
C SER A 83 8.67 3.22 -19.59
N LEU A 84 7.78 2.29 -19.23
CA LEU A 84 6.68 1.82 -20.06
C LEU A 84 5.54 2.85 -20.16
N ALA A 85 5.37 3.72 -19.17
CA ALA A 85 4.32 4.75 -19.22
C ALA A 85 4.57 5.80 -20.32
N LEU A 86 5.84 6.09 -20.62
CA LEU A 86 6.25 7.09 -21.62
C LEU A 86 5.83 6.75 -23.06
N PRO A 87 6.21 5.58 -23.65
CA PRO A 87 5.81 5.24 -25.01
C PRO A 87 4.29 5.00 -25.14
N LEU A 88 3.60 4.75 -24.02
CA LEU A 88 2.13 4.67 -23.97
C LEU A 88 1.46 6.04 -23.93
N GLY A 89 2.22 7.15 -23.90
CA GLY A 89 1.68 8.51 -23.84
C GLY A 89 0.94 8.81 -22.54
N LEU A 90 1.25 8.11 -21.44
CA LEU A 90 0.54 8.28 -20.18
C LEU A 90 1.08 9.50 -19.42
N PHE A 91 0.20 10.45 -19.13
CA PHE A 91 0.53 11.60 -18.28
C PHE A 91 0.60 11.18 -16.81
N ILE A 92 1.79 11.33 -16.22
CA ILE A 92 2.03 11.02 -14.81
C ILE A 92 1.61 12.24 -13.96
N PRO A 93 0.62 12.12 -13.06
CA PRO A 93 0.02 13.27 -12.37
C PRO A 93 0.87 13.83 -11.21
N PHE A 94 2.07 13.30 -10.98
CA PHE A 94 2.89 13.64 -9.83
C PHE A 94 3.92 14.72 -10.16
N ASN A 95 3.98 15.77 -9.34
CA ASN A 95 5.06 16.74 -9.41
C ASN A 95 6.32 16.18 -8.73
N LEU A 96 7.09 15.38 -9.47
CA LEU A 96 8.35 14.77 -9.02
C LEU A 96 9.53 15.77 -8.91
N LYS A 97 9.23 17.08 -8.81
CA LYS A 97 10.19 18.13 -8.43
C LYS A 97 9.95 18.67 -7.02
N ASN A 98 8.78 18.41 -6.42
CA ASN A 98 8.49 18.85 -5.05
C ASN A 98 9.06 17.83 -4.04
N PRO A 99 10.04 18.20 -3.19
CA PRO A 99 10.68 17.27 -2.26
C PRO A 99 9.71 16.71 -1.19
N GLU A 100 8.72 17.48 -0.76
CA GLU A 100 7.71 17.04 0.20
C GLU A 100 6.84 15.93 -0.40
N LEU A 101 6.39 16.13 -1.65
CA LEU A 101 5.62 15.14 -2.38
C LEU A 101 6.46 13.88 -2.65
N ILE A 102 7.73 14.03 -3.01
CA ILE A 102 8.64 12.90 -3.20
C ILE A 102 8.78 12.11 -1.90
N PHE A 103 8.99 12.77 -0.76
CA PHE A 103 9.09 12.11 0.53
C PHE A 103 7.79 11.39 0.91
N LEU A 104 6.65 12.02 0.67
CA LEU A 104 5.33 11.43 0.87
C LEU A 104 5.16 10.17 0.00
N LEU A 105 5.45 10.25 -1.31
CA LEU A 105 5.26 9.15 -2.26
C LEU A 105 6.25 8.00 -2.04
N ILE A 106 7.49 8.28 -1.65
CA ILE A 106 8.54 7.26 -1.56
C ILE A 106 8.60 6.61 -0.19
N VAL A 107 8.33 7.36 0.88
CA VAL A 107 8.53 6.88 2.24
C VAL A 107 7.20 6.72 2.97
N ILE A 108 6.47 7.81 3.15
CA ILE A 108 5.29 7.82 4.04
C ILE A 108 4.15 6.96 3.46
N GLY A 109 3.82 7.13 2.17
CA GLY A 109 2.79 6.37 1.48
C GLY A 109 3.02 4.86 1.59
N PRO A 110 4.17 4.33 1.13
CA PRO A 110 4.49 2.91 1.26
C PRO A 110 4.42 2.39 2.70
N ILE A 111 4.87 3.16 3.70
CA ILE A 111 4.75 2.75 5.10
C ILE A 111 3.29 2.60 5.48
N LEU A 112 2.47 3.64 5.27
CA LEU A 112 1.05 3.62 5.63
C LEU A 112 0.30 2.51 4.90
N GLU A 113 0.52 2.38 3.60
CA GLU A 113 -0.12 1.36 2.76
C GLU A 113 0.22 -0.05 3.25
N GLU A 114 1.47 -0.37 3.58
CA GLU A 114 1.79 -1.70 4.10
C GLU A 114 1.22 -1.94 5.51
N PHE A 115 1.19 -0.94 6.39
CA PHE A 115 0.51 -1.06 7.67
C PHE A 115 -1.00 -1.28 7.50
N ILE A 116 -1.63 -0.65 6.51
CA ILE A 116 -3.06 -0.82 6.23
C ILE A 116 -3.31 -2.20 5.63
N PHE A 117 -2.67 -2.53 4.51
CA PHE A 117 -3.04 -3.69 3.71
C PHE A 117 -2.37 -4.98 4.18
N ARG A 118 -1.07 -4.96 4.52
CA ARG A 118 -0.30 -6.16 4.91
C ARG A 118 -0.36 -6.45 6.39
N PHE A 119 -0.69 -5.45 7.21
CA PHE A 119 -0.83 -5.66 8.65
C PHE A 119 -2.29 -5.64 9.10
N ALA A 120 -3.00 -4.52 8.99
CA ALA A 120 -4.35 -4.39 9.52
C ALA A 120 -5.37 -5.28 8.78
N PHE A 121 -5.52 -5.08 7.47
CA PHE A 121 -6.47 -5.83 6.64
C PHE A 121 -6.12 -7.31 6.60
N TRP A 122 -4.83 -7.64 6.43
CA TRP A 122 -4.38 -9.02 6.41
C TRP A 122 -4.82 -9.79 7.65
N HIS A 123 -4.56 -9.26 8.85
CA HIS A 123 -4.91 -9.95 10.09
C HIS A 123 -6.41 -9.93 10.40
N ALA A 124 -7.15 -8.89 9.99
CA ALA A 124 -8.60 -8.88 10.08
C ALA A 124 -9.23 -9.95 9.17
N LEU A 125 -8.78 -10.04 7.92
CA LEU A 125 -9.26 -11.02 6.94
C LEU A 125 -8.86 -12.45 7.29
N GLU A 126 -7.67 -12.66 7.86
CA GLU A 126 -7.27 -13.96 8.43
C GLU A 126 -8.20 -14.43 9.56
N LYS A 127 -8.77 -13.51 10.34
CA LYS A 127 -9.72 -13.84 11.42
C LYS A 127 -11.13 -14.15 10.89
N LEU A 128 -11.53 -13.51 9.79
CA LEU A 128 -12.83 -13.71 9.17
C LEU A 128 -12.89 -14.95 8.30
N PHE A 129 -11.83 -15.12 7.52
CA PHE A 129 -11.72 -16.14 6.51
C PHE A 129 -10.55 -17.07 6.85
N SER A 130 -9.88 -17.60 5.84
CA SER A 130 -8.64 -18.34 5.99
C SER A 130 -7.44 -17.48 5.56
N ASN A 131 -6.25 -17.81 6.07
CA ASN A 131 -4.99 -17.20 5.63
C ASN A 131 -4.78 -17.31 4.09
N LYS A 132 -5.35 -18.33 3.45
CA LYS A 132 -5.30 -18.48 1.99
C LYS A 132 -5.94 -17.28 1.27
N LEU A 133 -7.03 -16.75 1.80
CA LEU A 133 -7.79 -15.63 1.23
C LEU A 133 -7.23 -14.25 1.60
N ALA A 134 -6.39 -14.13 2.64
CA ALA A 134 -5.81 -12.85 3.03
C ALA A 134 -4.99 -12.21 1.89
N LEU A 135 -4.18 -12.98 1.16
CA LEU A 135 -3.39 -12.48 0.01
C LEU A 135 -4.26 -11.93 -1.13
N PRO A 136 -5.16 -12.72 -1.77
CA PRO A 136 -5.94 -12.21 -2.89
C PRO A 136 -6.83 -11.03 -2.47
N LEU A 137 -7.46 -11.08 -1.30
CA LEU A 137 -8.34 -10.00 -0.84
C LEU A 137 -7.56 -8.70 -0.55
N THR A 138 -6.45 -8.76 0.18
CA THR A 138 -5.63 -7.55 0.43
C THR A 138 -5.03 -6.99 -0.86
N THR A 139 -4.68 -7.85 -1.81
CA THR A 139 -4.15 -7.43 -3.13
C THR A 139 -5.21 -6.69 -3.95
N VAL A 140 -6.43 -7.23 -4.02
CA VAL A 140 -7.54 -6.59 -4.73
C VAL A 140 -7.91 -5.27 -4.07
N ILE A 141 -8.01 -5.24 -2.74
CA ILE A 141 -8.35 -4.01 -2.01
C ILE A 141 -7.25 -2.94 -2.19
N PHE A 142 -5.97 -3.32 -2.15
CA PHE A 142 -4.84 -2.42 -2.40
C PHE A 142 -4.86 -1.83 -3.82
N SER A 143 -5.12 -2.66 -4.84
CA SER A 143 -5.24 -2.17 -6.22
C SER A 143 -6.49 -1.28 -6.39
N TYR A 144 -7.60 -1.65 -5.76
CA TYR A 144 -8.85 -0.87 -5.78
C TYR A 144 -8.70 0.50 -5.11
N SER A 145 -7.89 0.64 -4.04
CA SER A 145 -7.63 1.95 -3.42
C SER A 145 -6.94 2.92 -4.36
N HIS A 146 -6.13 2.42 -5.30
CA HIS A 146 -5.56 3.24 -6.35
C HIS A 146 -6.59 3.57 -7.44
N PHE A 147 -7.42 2.60 -7.80
CA PHE A 147 -8.48 2.80 -8.80
C PHE A 147 -9.48 3.89 -8.40
N GLN A 148 -9.74 4.07 -7.09
CA GLN A 148 -10.67 5.09 -6.60
C GLN A 148 -10.33 6.50 -7.10
N ALA A 149 -9.04 6.82 -7.30
CA ALA A 149 -8.61 8.10 -7.84
C ALA A 149 -9.20 8.41 -9.23
N TYR A 150 -9.59 7.38 -10.00
CA TYR A 150 -10.19 7.51 -11.33
C TYR A 150 -11.43 8.41 -11.32
N PHE A 151 -12.19 8.39 -10.23
CA PHE A 151 -13.42 9.18 -10.08
C PHE A 151 -13.16 10.62 -9.64
N LEU A 152 -11.94 10.94 -9.20
CA LEU A 152 -11.57 12.23 -8.60
C LEU A 152 -10.65 13.05 -9.50
N VAL A 153 -9.90 12.41 -10.39
CA VAL A 153 -8.91 13.09 -11.24
C VAL A 153 -9.50 13.59 -12.57
N PRO A 154 -8.94 14.66 -13.16
CA PRO A 154 -9.20 15.08 -14.53
C PRO A 154 -9.06 13.95 -15.57
N ALA A 155 -9.75 14.10 -16.70
CA ALA A 155 -9.79 13.09 -17.76
C ALA A 155 -8.40 12.66 -18.26
N ASP A 156 -7.45 13.59 -18.34
CA ASP A 156 -6.09 13.35 -18.85
C ASP A 156 -5.30 12.36 -17.98
N PHE A 157 -5.62 12.25 -16.68
CA PHE A 157 -4.93 11.35 -15.76
C PHE A 157 -5.61 9.99 -15.60
N LYS A 158 -6.82 9.80 -16.15
CA LYS A 158 -7.59 8.56 -15.97
C LYS A 158 -6.89 7.32 -16.53
N HIS A 159 -6.20 7.45 -17.66
CA HIS A 159 -5.43 6.36 -18.25
C HIS A 159 -4.25 5.95 -17.37
N PHE A 160 -3.57 6.93 -16.74
CA PHE A 160 -2.52 6.64 -15.77
C PHE A 160 -3.08 5.95 -14.53
N VAL A 161 -4.26 6.33 -14.03
CA VAL A 161 -4.89 5.64 -12.90
C VAL A 161 -5.18 4.17 -13.23
N ILE A 162 -5.72 3.87 -14.43
CA ILE A 162 -5.94 2.48 -14.86
C ILE A 162 -4.61 1.72 -14.92
N TYR A 163 -3.59 2.32 -15.52
CA TYR A 163 -2.24 1.76 -15.57
C TYR A 163 -1.69 1.48 -14.16
N GLN A 164 -1.89 2.42 -13.24
CA GLN A 164 -1.53 2.30 -11.83
C GLN A 164 -2.27 1.17 -11.14
N THR A 165 -3.58 1.05 -11.31
CA THR A 165 -4.36 -0.06 -10.77
C THR A 165 -3.81 -1.41 -11.24
N ILE A 166 -3.44 -1.53 -12.52
CA ILE A 166 -2.89 -2.77 -13.07
C ILE A 166 -1.55 -3.12 -12.43
N TYR A 167 -0.56 -2.21 -12.44
CA TYR A 167 0.75 -2.56 -11.87
C TYR A 167 0.69 -2.72 -10.35
N THR A 168 -0.18 -1.98 -9.65
CA THR A 168 -0.39 -2.14 -8.20
C THR A 168 -1.06 -3.46 -7.86
N LEU A 169 -1.79 -4.10 -8.78
CA LEU A 169 -2.26 -5.48 -8.59
C LEU A 169 -1.08 -6.46 -8.51
N PHE A 170 -0.12 -6.36 -9.43
CA PHE A 170 1.07 -7.22 -9.46
C PHE A 170 2.03 -6.93 -8.30
N LEU A 171 2.30 -5.66 -8.02
CA LEU A 171 3.05 -5.24 -6.84
C LEU A 171 2.33 -5.70 -5.57
N GLY A 172 1.00 -5.56 -5.57
CA GLY A 172 0.06 -6.03 -4.57
C GLY A 172 0.33 -7.47 -4.15
N TRP A 173 0.29 -8.33 -5.16
CA TRP A 173 0.53 -9.75 -5.04
C TRP A 173 1.97 -10.08 -4.59
N TRP A 174 2.96 -9.40 -5.16
CA TRP A 174 4.38 -9.59 -4.83
C TRP A 174 4.67 -9.27 -3.36
N LEU A 175 4.27 -8.09 -2.90
CA LEU A 175 4.49 -7.62 -1.53
C LEU A 175 3.73 -8.51 -0.52
N GLY A 176 2.47 -8.87 -0.83
CA GLY A 176 1.69 -9.79 -0.01
C GLY A 176 2.31 -11.19 0.06
N SER A 177 2.89 -11.69 -1.04
CA SER A 177 3.61 -12.97 -1.06
C SER A 177 4.88 -12.94 -0.21
N CYS A 178 5.62 -11.83 -0.25
CA CYS A 178 6.77 -11.61 0.61
C CYS A 178 6.34 -11.55 2.09
N TYR A 179 5.27 -10.83 2.41
CA TYR A 179 4.74 -10.80 3.78
C TYR A 179 4.34 -12.19 4.26
N ARG A 180 3.63 -12.98 3.44
CA ARG A 180 3.28 -14.37 3.76
C ARG A 180 4.50 -15.26 4.01
N LYS A 181 5.57 -15.09 3.22
CA LYS A 181 6.79 -15.90 3.30
C LYS A 181 7.61 -15.59 4.56
N TYR A 182 7.78 -14.31 4.89
CA TYR A 182 8.68 -13.89 5.96
C TYR A 182 7.98 -13.52 7.26
N SER A 183 6.69 -13.16 7.20
CA SER A 183 5.89 -12.66 8.33
C SER A 183 6.56 -11.48 9.05
N VAL A 184 7.26 -10.61 8.31
CA VAL A 184 7.92 -9.39 8.80
C VAL A 184 7.44 -8.23 7.96
N LEU A 185 6.79 -7.25 8.59
CA LEU A 185 6.14 -6.11 7.90
C LEU A 185 7.15 -5.15 7.26
N SER A 186 8.35 -5.04 7.83
CA SER A 186 9.39 -4.17 7.26
C SER A 186 9.92 -4.66 5.91
N ILE A 187 9.71 -5.93 5.54
CA ILE A 187 10.13 -6.45 4.22
C ILE A 187 9.27 -5.88 3.09
N PRO A 188 7.94 -6.01 3.07
CA PRO A 188 7.12 -5.37 2.04
C PRO A 188 7.26 -3.85 2.08
N ILE A 189 7.41 -3.21 3.25
CA ILE A 189 7.68 -1.75 3.33
C ILE A 189 8.95 -1.40 2.54
N LEU A 190 10.05 -2.08 2.84
CA LEU A 190 11.31 -1.81 2.17
C LEU A 190 11.22 -2.06 0.66
N PHE A 191 10.55 -3.14 0.24
CA PHE A 191 10.36 -3.47 -1.17
C PHE A 191 9.52 -2.41 -1.88
N HIS A 192 8.46 -1.92 -1.25
CA HIS A 192 7.62 -0.87 -1.79
C HIS A 192 8.38 0.46 -1.91
N ILE A 193 9.16 0.84 -0.90
CA ILE A 193 10.02 2.03 -0.96
C ILE A 193 10.99 1.94 -2.14
N VAL A 194 11.67 0.80 -2.34
CA VAL A 194 12.62 0.67 -3.46
C VAL A 194 11.94 0.56 -4.82
N PHE A 195 10.70 0.06 -4.89
CA PHE A 195 9.88 0.15 -6.10
C PHE A 195 9.64 1.62 -6.47
N ASN A 196 9.21 2.46 -5.53
CA ASN A 196 8.96 3.87 -5.77
C ASN A 196 10.26 4.65 -6.06
N LEU A 197 11.39 4.27 -5.45
CA LEU A 197 12.71 4.79 -5.83
C LEU A 197 13.06 4.42 -7.28
N GLY A 198 12.84 3.18 -7.70
CA GLY A 198 13.03 2.76 -9.09
C GLY A 198 12.21 3.59 -10.07
N PHE A 199 10.94 3.83 -9.74
CA PHE A 199 10.05 4.70 -10.51
C PHE A 199 10.59 6.15 -10.62
N LEU A 200 11.05 6.72 -9.50
CA LEU A 200 11.66 8.06 -9.46
C LEU A 200 12.97 8.13 -10.28
N VAL A 201 13.80 7.08 -10.24
CA VAL A 201 15.01 7.00 -11.08
C VAL A 201 14.64 7.03 -12.55
N GLY A 202 13.60 6.29 -12.95
CA GLY A 202 13.05 6.34 -14.32
C GLY A 202 12.71 7.77 -14.74
N PHE A 203 12.05 8.53 -13.87
CA PHE A 203 11.73 9.93 -14.11
C PHE A 203 12.97 10.80 -14.37
N PHE A 204 13.99 10.72 -13.50
CA PHE A 204 15.20 11.52 -13.69
C PHE A 204 16.03 11.10 -14.91
N CYS A 205 15.96 9.84 -15.33
CA CYS A 205 16.59 9.39 -16.56
C CYS A 205 15.90 9.94 -17.81
N ALA A 206 14.56 10.03 -17.80
CA ALA A 206 13.77 10.51 -18.94
C ALA A 206 13.67 12.03 -19.03
N ALA A 207 13.91 12.76 -17.93
CA ALA A 207 13.88 14.21 -17.90
C ALA A 207 15.17 14.87 -18.45
N ARG A 208 16.11 14.07 -18.96
CA ARG A 208 17.35 14.52 -19.62
C ARG A 208 17.18 14.46 -21.12
#